data_AF-A0A803KSK9-F1
#
_entry.id   AF-A0A803KSK9-F1
#
_cell.length_a   1.000
_cell.length_b   1.000
_cell.length_c   1.000
_cell.angle_alpha   90.00
_cell.angle_beta   90.00
_cell.angle_gamma   90.00
#
_symmetry.space_group_name_H-M   'P 1'
#
loop_
_entity.id
_entity.type
_entity.pdbx_description
1 polymer ?
#
loop_
_entity_poly.entity_id
_entity_poly.type
_entity_poly.pdbx_seq_one_letter_code
_entity_poly.pdbx_strand_id
1 'polypeptide(L)'
;MEDQVMTDETVKSAKELAAEGQKHLEETVEAAFQILSAMNDELCNPTLWSTTTSSPVAIPDTSTAATITANGHSEGSNGDVSLDSAHHFDMGGGALEEARLRYKSSVASLRAVLNALPQGNKEDMDGSASVEDEAEIGKLEEQVSSLKTDLANKNKHLKHLIDQFRDLITDISTWQSPCSVAR
;
A
#
# COMPACT_ATOMS: atom_id res chain seq x y z
N MET A 1 -19.78 1.73 -58.32
CA MET A 1 -20.19 3.01 -57.70
C MET A 1 -21.06 2.65 -56.51
N GLU A 2 -20.54 1.90 -55.52
CA GLU A 2 -19.43 2.31 -54.59
C GLU A 2 -19.84 3.63 -53.92
N ASP A 3 -19.97 3.80 -52.61
CA ASP A 3 -19.58 3.08 -51.39
C ASP A 3 -20.60 3.54 -50.32
N GLN A 4 -20.90 2.85 -49.22
CA GLN A 4 -20.05 2.90 -48.03
C GLN A 4 -20.51 1.86 -47.01
N VAL A 5 -19.78 0.75 -47.02
CA VAL A 5 -19.50 -0.06 -45.82
C VAL A 5 -18.87 0.87 -44.79
N MET A 6 -19.49 1.04 -43.61
CA MET A 6 -18.84 1.27 -42.30
C MET A 6 -19.86 1.76 -41.26
N THR A 7 -20.58 0.84 -40.63
CA THR A 7 -21.12 1.04 -39.27
C THR A 7 -20.96 -0.27 -38.48
N ASP A 8 -19.82 -0.93 -38.62
CA ASP A 8 -19.52 -2.21 -37.94
C ASP A 8 -18.51 -2.06 -36.79
N GLU A 9 -18.38 -0.84 -36.24
CA GLU A 9 -17.44 -0.54 -35.14
C GLU A 9 -18.11 -0.04 -33.84
N THR A 10 -19.44 0.05 -33.78
CA THR A 10 -20.15 0.78 -32.69
C THR A 10 -20.89 -0.08 -31.68
N VAL A 11 -20.50 -1.33 -31.44
CA VAL A 11 -21.00 -2.04 -30.24
C VAL A 11 -19.94 -2.98 -29.65
N LYS A 12 -18.84 -2.42 -29.13
CA LYS A 12 -18.20 -3.10 -28.00
C LYS A 12 -19.28 -3.18 -26.91
N SER A 13 -19.72 -4.39 -26.56
CA SER A 13 -20.89 -4.57 -25.71
C SER A 13 -20.68 -3.86 -24.38
N ALA A 14 -21.71 -3.22 -23.80
CA ALA A 14 -21.59 -2.53 -22.52
C ALA A 14 -20.98 -3.44 -21.42
N LYS A 15 -21.25 -4.75 -21.49
CA LYS A 15 -20.64 -5.78 -20.62
C LYS A 15 -19.13 -5.94 -20.86
N GLU A 16 -18.69 -5.85 -22.10
CA GLU A 16 -17.27 -5.94 -22.47
C GLU A 16 -16.52 -4.67 -22.05
N LEU A 17 -17.12 -3.49 -22.23
CA LEU A 17 -16.60 -2.22 -21.71
C LEU A 17 -16.50 -2.24 -20.17
N ALA A 18 -17.49 -2.82 -19.48
CA ALA A 18 -17.43 -2.98 -18.02
C ALA A 18 -16.29 -3.90 -17.58
N ALA A 19 -16.14 -5.07 -18.23
CA ALA A 19 -15.05 -6.00 -17.94
C ALA A 19 -13.67 -5.40 -18.26
N GLU A 20 -13.55 -4.65 -19.35
CA GLU A 20 -12.34 -3.93 -19.72
C GLU A 20 -12.04 -2.79 -18.74
N GLY A 21 -13.05 -2.05 -18.31
CA GLY A 21 -12.92 -1.01 -17.28
C GLY A 21 -12.44 -1.57 -15.94
N GLN A 22 -12.98 -2.72 -15.53
CA GLN A 22 -12.51 -3.42 -14.33
C GLN A 22 -11.03 -3.83 -14.47
N LYS A 23 -10.64 -4.40 -15.61
CA LYS A 23 -9.25 -4.76 -15.87
C LYS A 23 -8.31 -3.55 -15.77
N HIS A 24 -8.63 -2.44 -16.44
CA HIS A 24 -7.81 -1.23 -16.37
C HIS A 24 -7.77 -0.63 -14.97
N LEU A 25 -8.83 -0.78 -14.17
CA LEU A 25 -8.82 -0.38 -12.76
C LEU A 25 -7.82 -1.21 -11.95
N GLU A 26 -7.84 -2.53 -12.10
CA GLU A 26 -6.90 -3.45 -11.44
C GLU A 26 -5.44 -3.14 -11.84
N GLU A 27 -5.17 -2.95 -13.13
CA GLU A 27 -3.85 -2.56 -13.64
C GLU A 27 -3.39 -1.19 -13.10
N THR A 28 -4.31 -0.23 -12.95
CA THR A 28 -4.02 1.08 -12.37
C THR A 28 -3.62 0.95 -10.90
N VAL A 29 -4.35 0.12 -10.14
CA VAL A 29 -4.06 -0.16 -8.72
C VAL A 29 -2.70 -0.85 -8.59
N GLU A 30 -2.43 -1.86 -9.40
CA GLU A 30 -1.15 -2.58 -9.38
C GLU A 30 0.02 -1.66 -9.72
N ALA A 31 -0.09 -0.84 -10.77
CA ALA A 31 0.95 0.12 -11.12
C ALA A 31 1.17 1.16 -10.01
N ALA A 32 0.12 1.59 -9.31
CA ALA A 32 0.24 2.48 -8.15
C ALA A 32 1.00 1.82 -6.99
N PHE A 33 0.72 0.54 -6.71
CA PHE A 33 1.50 -0.23 -5.72
C PHE A 33 2.96 -0.34 -6.14
N GLN A 34 3.25 -0.63 -7.41
CA GLN A 34 4.63 -0.69 -7.91
C GLN A 34 5.36 0.65 -7.78
N ILE A 35 4.70 1.78 -8.02
CA ILE A 35 5.27 3.12 -7.78
C ILE A 35 5.66 3.26 -6.31
N LEU A 36 4.74 2.95 -5.39
CA LEU A 36 4.98 3.08 -3.95
C LEU A 36 6.12 2.17 -3.48
N SER A 37 6.15 0.92 -3.96
CA SER A 37 7.22 -0.03 -3.65
C SER A 37 8.57 0.43 -4.20
N ALA A 38 8.63 0.85 -5.46
CA ALA A 38 9.86 1.35 -6.07
C ALA A 38 10.38 2.61 -5.36
N MET A 39 9.48 3.54 -5.00
CA MET A 39 9.82 4.70 -4.18
C MET A 39 10.35 4.28 -2.81
N ASN A 40 9.73 3.29 -2.17
CA ASN A 40 10.16 2.81 -0.87
C ASN A 40 11.55 2.16 -0.96
N ASP A 41 11.82 1.35 -1.98
CA ASP A 41 13.12 0.71 -2.21
C ASP A 41 14.22 1.74 -2.47
N GLU A 42 13.92 2.75 -3.29
CA GLU A 42 14.80 3.89 -3.50
C GLU A 42 15.05 4.65 -2.19
N LEU A 43 14.01 4.90 -1.37
CA LEU A 43 14.08 5.61 -0.08
C LEU A 43 14.64 4.80 1.09
N CYS A 44 14.79 3.48 0.94
CA CYS A 44 15.36 2.60 1.96
C CYS A 44 16.74 2.01 1.63
N ASN A 45 17.24 2.11 0.38
CA ASN A 45 18.59 1.70 -0.02
C ASN A 45 19.74 2.61 0.51
N PRO A 46 20.49 2.20 1.57
CA PRO A 46 21.50 3.04 2.21
C PRO A 46 22.66 3.44 1.28
N THR A 47 22.85 2.69 0.20
CA THR A 47 23.87 2.94 -0.83
C THR A 47 23.63 4.26 -1.56
N LEU A 48 22.37 4.71 -1.67
CA LEU A 48 21.99 5.93 -2.39
C LEU A 48 22.21 7.21 -1.58
N TRP A 49 22.29 7.11 -0.25
CA TRP A 49 22.66 8.25 0.63
C TRP A 49 24.04 8.13 1.26
N SER A 50 24.73 7.00 1.05
CA SER A 50 26.11 6.85 1.50
C SER A 50 27.01 7.70 0.61
N THR A 51 27.07 8.99 0.91
CA THR A 51 28.11 9.88 0.40
C THR A 51 29.44 9.40 0.99
N THR A 52 30.21 8.63 0.23
CA THR A 52 31.63 8.42 0.51
C THR A 52 32.34 9.76 0.31
N THR A 53 32.33 10.62 1.33
CA THR A 53 33.29 11.71 1.43
C THR A 53 34.59 11.12 1.97
N SER A 54 35.40 10.57 1.08
CA SER A 54 36.83 10.42 1.35
C SER A 54 37.62 10.62 0.06
N SER A 55 37.92 11.87 -0.25
CA SER A 55 39.11 12.23 -1.03
C SER A 55 39.86 13.28 -0.22
N PRO A 56 41.04 12.98 0.33
CA PRO A 56 41.88 14.02 0.88
C PRO A 56 42.45 14.83 -0.29
N VAL A 57 41.99 16.05 -0.46
CA VAL A 57 42.70 17.05 -1.27
C VAL A 57 43.91 17.50 -0.46
N ALA A 58 45.08 16.92 -0.74
CA ALA A 58 46.34 17.44 -0.23
C ALA A 58 46.77 18.63 -1.11
N ILE A 59 46.70 19.83 -0.54
CA ILE A 59 47.24 21.07 -1.09
C ILE A 59 48.77 21.04 -0.86
N PRO A 60 49.63 21.36 -1.85
CA PRO A 60 51.06 21.41 -1.63
C PRO A 60 51.43 22.78 -1.08
N ASP A 61 52.07 22.85 0.09
CA ASP A 61 52.90 24.00 0.42
C ASP A 61 54.08 23.64 1.33
N THR A 62 55.16 24.36 1.07
CA THR A 62 56.55 24.03 1.36
C THR A 62 56.95 24.37 2.80
N SER A 63 57.53 23.42 3.55
CA SER A 63 58.79 23.55 4.34
C SER A 63 58.94 22.56 5.51
N THR A 64 60.05 21.82 5.48
CA THR A 64 60.83 21.24 6.61
C THR A 64 60.30 20.08 7.48
N ALA A 65 60.90 18.91 7.21
CA ALA A 65 61.46 17.89 8.14
C ALA A 65 60.54 17.01 9.00
N ALA A 66 60.38 15.74 8.60
CA ALA A 66 60.96 14.53 9.23
C ALA A 66 60.08 13.28 9.01
N THR A 67 60.67 12.23 8.39
CA THR A 67 60.53 10.76 8.61
C THR A 67 59.09 10.19 8.74
N ILE A 68 58.60 9.15 8.03
CA ILE A 68 59.06 7.74 7.92
C ILE A 68 58.22 7.04 6.79
N THR A 69 58.87 6.31 5.86
CA THR A 69 58.45 5.06 5.11
C THR A 69 57.03 4.91 4.52
N ALA A 70 56.74 4.42 3.30
CA ALA A 70 57.48 3.69 2.26
C ALA A 70 56.68 3.65 0.92
N ASN A 71 57.41 3.57 -0.20
CA ASN A 71 57.16 3.02 -1.57
C ASN A 71 55.71 2.78 -2.09
N GLY A 72 55.35 3.02 -3.36
CA GLY A 72 56.15 3.28 -4.57
C GLY A 72 55.27 3.50 -5.83
N HIS A 73 55.95 4.01 -6.88
CA HIS A 73 55.63 4.24 -8.30
C HIS A 73 54.40 3.55 -8.94
N SER A 74 53.70 4.13 -9.93
CA SER A 74 54.24 4.57 -11.23
C SER A 74 53.38 5.58 -12.01
N GLU A 75 54.08 6.32 -12.86
CA GLU A 75 53.72 7.42 -13.76
C GLU A 75 52.76 7.06 -14.92
N GLY A 76 52.04 8.05 -15.47
CA GLY A 76 51.31 7.89 -16.73
C GLY A 76 50.44 9.07 -17.20
N SER A 77 51.08 10.14 -17.71
CA SER A 77 50.72 10.91 -18.93
C SER A 77 49.30 11.51 -19.16
N ASN A 78 49.22 12.86 -19.11
CA ASN A 78 48.63 13.86 -20.04
C ASN A 78 47.31 13.61 -20.81
N GLY A 79 46.40 14.60 -20.72
CA GLY A 79 45.29 14.88 -21.67
C GLY A 79 44.01 15.32 -20.94
N ASP A 80 43.71 16.61 -20.83
CA ASP A 80 42.89 17.40 -21.78
C ASP A 80 41.37 17.24 -21.54
N VAL A 81 40.70 18.41 -21.43
CA VAL A 81 39.26 18.70 -21.37
C VAL A 81 38.28 17.68 -20.76
N SER A 82 37.64 18.05 -19.64
CA SER A 82 36.18 18.29 -19.60
C SER A 82 35.74 18.55 -18.16
N LEU A 83 35.65 19.83 -17.80
CA LEU A 83 34.65 20.29 -16.85
C LEU A 83 33.36 20.46 -17.67
N ASP A 84 32.44 19.50 -17.60
CA ASP A 84 31.02 19.78 -17.38
C ASP A 84 30.22 18.48 -17.16
N SER A 85 29.43 18.48 -16.09
CA SER A 85 28.20 17.68 -15.93
C SER A 85 28.24 16.16 -16.19
N ALA A 86 28.99 15.40 -15.38
CA ALA A 86 28.83 13.94 -15.26
C ALA A 86 28.25 13.49 -13.90
N HIS A 87 27.53 14.37 -13.19
CA HIS A 87 26.47 13.93 -12.27
C HIS A 87 25.15 13.85 -13.03
N HIS A 88 25.16 13.10 -14.13
CA HIS A 88 23.92 12.50 -14.59
C HIS A 88 23.63 11.41 -13.56
N PHE A 89 22.85 11.75 -12.52
CA PHE A 89 21.94 10.77 -11.94
C PHE A 89 21.34 10.06 -13.14
N ASP A 90 21.67 8.79 -13.29
CA ASP A 90 21.19 7.92 -14.36
C ASP A 90 19.66 8.03 -14.40
N MET A 91 19.18 8.97 -15.22
CA MET A 91 17.78 9.38 -15.37
C MET A 91 17.10 8.44 -16.38
N GLY A 92 17.70 7.27 -16.64
CA GLY A 92 17.31 6.36 -17.69
C GLY A 92 16.45 5.19 -17.20
N GLY A 93 15.20 5.45 -16.82
CA GLY A 93 14.14 4.42 -16.83
C GLY A 93 14.30 3.27 -15.82
N GLY A 94 14.31 3.59 -14.53
CA GLY A 94 14.21 2.58 -13.47
C GLY A 94 12.78 2.03 -13.30
N ALA A 95 12.63 1.03 -12.44
CA ALA A 95 11.35 0.41 -12.09
C ALA A 95 10.28 1.45 -11.70
N LEU A 96 10.68 2.57 -11.08
CA LEU A 96 9.80 3.68 -10.74
C LEU A 96 9.21 4.37 -11.98
N GLU A 97 10.02 4.70 -12.98
CA GLU A 97 9.55 5.38 -14.20
C GLU A 97 8.72 4.43 -15.07
N GLU A 98 9.07 3.15 -15.08
CA GLU A 98 8.28 2.10 -15.73
C GLU A 98 6.89 1.95 -15.09
N ALA A 99 6.83 1.91 -13.74
CA ALA A 99 5.57 1.85 -13.00
C ALA A 99 4.73 3.12 -13.21
N ARG A 100 5.35 4.30 -13.28
CA ARG A 100 4.69 5.57 -13.63
C ARG A 100 4.10 5.53 -15.04
N LEU A 101 4.85 5.01 -16.01
CA LEU A 101 4.38 4.91 -17.38
C LEU A 101 3.19 3.93 -17.49
N ARG A 102 3.26 2.77 -16.82
CA ARG A 102 2.13 1.83 -16.71
C ARG A 102 0.90 2.46 -16.07
N TYR A 103 1.08 3.15 -14.95
CA TYR A 103 -0.01 3.86 -14.27
C TYR A 103 -0.67 4.88 -15.21
N LYS A 104 0.13 5.73 -15.86
CA LYS A 104 -0.39 6.72 -16.81
C LYS A 104 -1.14 6.08 -17.98
N SER A 105 -0.59 5.00 -18.53
CA SER A 105 -1.20 4.25 -19.64
C SER A 105 -2.53 3.62 -19.23
N SER A 106 -2.56 2.90 -18.11
CA SER A 106 -3.75 2.22 -17.59
C SER A 106 -4.86 3.21 -17.24
N VAL A 107 -4.52 4.35 -16.63
CA VAL A 107 -5.45 5.45 -16.36
C VAL A 107 -6.00 6.05 -17.65
N ALA A 108 -5.19 6.21 -18.69
CA ALA A 108 -5.66 6.70 -19.99
C ALA A 108 -6.66 5.73 -20.62
N SER A 109 -6.38 4.43 -20.57
CA SER A 109 -7.31 3.38 -21.03
C SER A 109 -8.61 3.36 -20.23
N LEU A 110 -8.54 3.48 -18.90
CA LEU A 110 -9.73 3.55 -18.04
C LEU A 110 -10.60 4.76 -18.38
N ARG A 111 -10.00 5.93 -18.61
CA ARG A 111 -10.73 7.13 -19.06
C ARG A 111 -11.37 6.92 -20.43
N ALA A 112 -10.70 6.23 -21.35
CA ALA A 112 -11.27 5.91 -22.65
C ALA A 112 -12.51 5.01 -22.52
N VAL A 113 -12.46 3.98 -21.67
CA VAL A 113 -13.62 3.12 -21.38
C VAL A 113 -14.76 3.92 -20.75
N LEU A 114 -14.48 4.76 -19.76
CA LEU A 114 -15.49 5.62 -19.12
C LEU A 114 -16.17 6.59 -20.10
N ASN A 115 -15.41 7.10 -21.07
CA ASN A 115 -15.94 7.97 -22.13
C ASN A 115 -16.74 7.20 -23.19
N ALA A 116 -16.40 5.94 -23.42
CA ALA A 116 -17.09 5.06 -24.37
C ALA A 116 -18.38 4.47 -23.80
N LEU A 117 -18.52 4.39 -22.48
CA LEU A 117 -19.79 4.07 -21.85
C LEU A 117 -20.81 5.16 -22.21
N PRO A 118 -22.03 4.79 -22.64
CA PRO A 118 -23.11 5.75 -22.79
C PRO A 118 -23.22 6.53 -21.48
N GLN A 119 -23.12 7.86 -21.54
CA GLN A 119 -23.43 8.74 -20.43
C GLN A 119 -24.96 8.70 -20.19
N GLY A 120 -25.48 7.50 -19.90
CA GLY A 120 -26.83 7.30 -19.41
C GLY A 120 -26.93 8.03 -18.09
N ASN A 121 -27.99 8.79 -17.95
CA ASN A 121 -28.27 9.68 -16.83
C ASN A 121 -27.95 9.00 -15.48
N LYS A 122 -27.47 9.78 -14.51
CA LYS A 122 -27.32 9.38 -13.10
C LYS A 122 -28.69 9.12 -12.45
N GLU A 123 -29.50 8.26 -13.03
CA GLU A 123 -30.71 7.72 -12.43
C GLU A 123 -30.65 6.21 -12.71
N ASP A 124 -30.77 5.45 -11.63
CA ASP A 124 -30.84 3.98 -11.61
C ASP A 124 -29.50 3.22 -11.70
N MET A 125 -28.54 3.59 -10.83
CA MET A 125 -27.59 2.62 -10.28
C MET A 125 -28.21 1.96 -9.03
N ASP A 126 -29.43 1.47 -9.16
CA ASP A 126 -30.17 0.71 -8.16
C ASP A 126 -30.85 -0.44 -8.90
N GLY A 127 -30.19 -1.59 -9.01
CA GLY A 127 -30.76 -2.69 -9.78
C GLY A 127 -29.79 -3.73 -10.30
N SER A 128 -28.83 -4.15 -9.48
CA SER A 128 -28.21 -5.47 -9.67
C SER A 128 -27.79 -6.07 -8.33
N ALA A 129 -28.61 -5.94 -7.29
CA ALA A 129 -28.62 -6.96 -6.25
C ALA A 129 -29.32 -8.17 -6.85
N SER A 130 -28.61 -9.28 -7.05
CA SER A 130 -29.24 -10.54 -7.43
C SER A 130 -30.26 -10.89 -6.33
N VAL A 131 -31.41 -11.46 -6.69
CA VAL A 131 -32.39 -11.98 -5.72
C VAL A 131 -31.73 -12.98 -4.74
N GLU A 132 -30.64 -13.62 -5.18
CA GLU A 132 -29.79 -14.49 -4.36
C GLU A 132 -28.98 -13.72 -3.31
N ASP A 133 -28.43 -12.55 -3.67
CA ASP A 133 -27.67 -11.68 -2.75
C ASP A 133 -28.59 -11.05 -1.69
N GLU A 134 -29.83 -10.71 -2.07
CA GLU A 134 -30.85 -10.19 -1.14
C GLU A 134 -31.31 -11.27 -0.14
N ALA A 135 -31.47 -12.52 -0.58
CA ALA A 135 -31.79 -13.63 0.31
C ALA A 135 -30.63 -13.98 1.27
N GLU A 136 -29.38 -13.87 0.81
CA GLU A 136 -28.20 -14.05 1.65
C GLU A 136 -28.07 -12.93 2.70
N ILE A 137 -28.36 -11.68 2.33
CA ILE A 137 -28.38 -10.55 3.26
C ILE A 137 -29.35 -10.82 4.41
N GLY A 138 -30.57 -11.28 4.11
CA GLY A 138 -31.58 -11.56 5.13
C GLY A 138 -31.16 -12.67 6.10
N LYS A 139 -30.49 -13.72 5.59
CA LYS A 139 -29.96 -14.80 6.42
C LYS A 139 -28.82 -14.31 7.33
N LEU A 140 -27.93 -13.46 6.82
CA LEU A 140 -26.85 -12.88 7.60
C LEU A 140 -27.40 -11.95 8.70
N GLU A 141 -28.43 -11.17 8.41
CA GLU A 141 -29.11 -10.33 9.40
C GLU A 141 -29.78 -11.15 10.52
N GLU A 142 -30.42 -12.27 10.17
CA GLU A 142 -30.98 -13.21 11.15
C GLU A 142 -29.88 -13.81 12.02
N GLN A 143 -28.76 -14.25 11.43
CA GLN A 143 -27.61 -14.77 12.17
C GLN A 143 -27.02 -13.73 13.13
N VAL A 144 -26.87 -12.48 12.69
CA VAL A 144 -26.40 -11.38 13.54
C VAL A 144 -27.37 -11.14 14.70
N SER A 145 -28.67 -11.17 14.44
CA SER A 145 -29.70 -11.00 15.46
C SER A 145 -29.70 -12.13 16.50
N SER A 146 -29.54 -13.37 16.04
CA SER A 146 -29.40 -14.55 16.89
C SER A 146 -28.13 -14.47 17.75
N LEU A 147 -26.98 -14.15 17.15
CA LEU A 147 -25.70 -14.01 17.85
C LEU A 147 -25.74 -12.89 18.90
N LYS A 148 -26.35 -11.74 18.59
CA LYS A 148 -26.53 -10.64 19.56
C LYS A 148 -27.36 -11.09 20.76
N THR A 149 -28.42 -11.87 20.53
CA THR A 149 -29.28 -12.39 21.59
C THR A 149 -28.54 -13.41 22.46
N ASP A 150 -27.79 -14.34 21.86
CA ASP A 150 -26.98 -15.32 22.59
C ASP A 150 -25.87 -14.66 23.42
N LEU A 151 -25.20 -13.64 22.85
CA LEU A 151 -24.20 -12.85 23.56
C LEU A 151 -24.80 -12.15 24.79
N ALA A 152 -25.98 -11.55 24.65
CA ALA A 152 -26.68 -10.92 25.77
C ALA A 152 -27.06 -11.94 26.86
N ASN A 153 -27.54 -13.12 26.47
CA ASN A 153 -27.86 -14.21 27.41
C ASN A 153 -26.62 -14.72 28.15
N LYS A 154 -25.52 -14.97 27.44
CA LYS A 154 -24.25 -15.40 28.06
C LYS A 154 -23.71 -14.34 29.02
N ASN A 155 -23.79 -13.06 28.66
CA ASN A 155 -23.41 -11.96 29.55
C ASN A 155 -24.26 -11.93 30.83
N LYS A 156 -25.58 -12.17 30.72
CA LYS A 156 -26.48 -12.28 31.87
C LYS A 156 -26.10 -13.44 32.79
N HIS A 157 -25.77 -14.60 32.23
CA HIS A 157 -25.31 -15.76 33.02
C HIS A 157 -24.00 -15.47 33.75
N LEU A 158 -23.02 -14.86 33.07
CA LEU A 158 -21.75 -14.46 33.69
C LEU A 158 -21.96 -13.47 34.84
N LYS A 159 -22.82 -12.46 34.68
CA LYS A 159 -23.16 -11.53 35.77
C LYS A 159 -23.73 -12.27 36.98
N HIS A 160 -24.68 -13.17 36.75
CA HIS A 160 -25.26 -13.97 37.84
C HIS A 160 -24.20 -14.78 38.59
N LEU A 161 -23.30 -15.43 37.86
CA LEU A 161 -22.21 -16.20 38.46
C LEU A 161 -21.23 -15.30 39.23
N ILE A 162 -20.91 -14.12 38.70
CA ILE A 162 -20.07 -13.13 39.40
C ILE A 162 -20.72 -12.69 40.70
N ASP A 163 -22.03 -12.43 40.70
CA ASP A 163 -22.76 -12.03 41.90
C ASP A 163 -22.78 -13.16 42.93
N GLN A 164 -23.03 -14.40 42.50
CA GLN A 164 -22.92 -15.58 43.38
C GLN A 164 -21.52 -15.73 44.00
N PHE A 165 -20.46 -15.51 43.23
CA PHE A 165 -19.09 -15.56 43.78
C PHE A 165 -18.82 -14.41 44.76
N ARG A 166 -19.33 -13.20 44.50
CA ARG A 166 -19.20 -12.07 45.43
C ARG A 166 -19.91 -12.33 46.75
N ASP A 167 -21.11 -12.90 46.69
CA ASP A 167 -21.88 -13.28 47.88
C ASP A 167 -21.11 -14.35 48.67
N LEU A 168 -20.62 -15.38 47.98
CA LEU A 168 -19.82 -16.44 48.62
C LEU A 168 -18.54 -15.90 49.28
N ILE A 169 -17.82 -15.00 48.62
CA ILE A 169 -16.63 -14.36 49.19
C ILE A 169 -17.00 -13.54 50.43
N THR A 170 -18.12 -12.82 50.37
CA THR A 170 -18.63 -12.03 51.50
C THR A 170 -18.94 -12.94 52.68
N ASP A 171 -19.68 -14.03 52.45
CA ASP A 171 -19.99 -15.04 53.46
C ASP A 171 -18.71 -15.60 54.07
N ILE A 172 -17.76 -16.10 53.26
CA ILE A 172 -16.48 -16.62 53.75
C ILE A 172 -15.73 -15.59 54.60
N SER A 173 -15.72 -14.32 54.19
CA SER A 173 -15.06 -13.24 54.92
C SER A 173 -15.71 -13.01 56.30
N THR A 174 -17.02 -13.23 56.45
CA THR A 174 -17.67 -13.18 57.77
C THR A 174 -17.21 -14.31 58.70
N TRP A 175 -16.90 -15.49 58.16
CA TRP A 175 -16.38 -16.63 58.94
C TRP A 175 -14.89 -16.50 59.27
N GLN A 176 -14.13 -15.74 58.47
CA GLN A 176 -12.69 -15.52 58.66
C GLN A 176 -12.34 -14.30 59.52
N SER A 177 -13.33 -13.52 59.95
CA SER A 177 -13.08 -12.44 60.92
C SER A 177 -12.56 -13.04 62.24
N PRO A 178 -11.38 -12.64 62.74
CA PRO A 178 -10.87 -13.14 64.01
C PRO A 178 -11.86 -12.78 65.11
N CYS A 179 -12.47 -13.78 65.76
CA CYS A 179 -13.09 -13.59 67.06
C CYS A 179 -11.99 -13.05 67.98
N SER A 180 -12.01 -11.75 68.27
CA SER A 180 -11.15 -11.19 69.32
C SER A 180 -11.52 -11.90 70.60
N VAL A 181 -10.69 -12.87 71.01
CA VAL A 181 -10.75 -13.45 72.36
C VAL A 181 -10.40 -12.29 73.28
N ALA A 182 -11.43 -11.63 73.81
CA ALA A 182 -11.31 -10.65 74.87
C ALA A 182 -10.60 -11.35 76.04
N ARG A 183 -9.42 -10.83 76.38
CA ARG A 183 -8.61 -11.25 77.53
C ARG A 183 -9.26 -10.75 78.82
#